data_AF-A0A6L7YNB2-F1
#
_entry.id   AF-A0A6L7YNB2-F1
#
_cell.length_a   1.000
_cell.length_b   1.000
_cell.length_c   1.000
_cell.angle_alpha   90.00
_cell.angle_beta   90.00
_cell.angle_gamma   90.00
#
_symmetry.space_group_name_H-M   'P 1'
#
loop_
_entity.id
_entity.type
_entity.pdbx_description
1 polymer ?
#
loop_
_entity_poly.entity_id
_entity_poly.type
_entity_poly.pdbx_seq_one_letter_code
_entity_poly.pdbx_strand_id
1 'polypeptide(L)' 'MNFKDVVKSALTEYMEDLNDALEGLTPAERRFQPAPECNHIDFTVWHMARVEDSIVNRRLRHGTHIWEARRLARKA' A
#
# COMPACT_ATOMS: atom_id res chain seq x y z
N MET A 1 2.00 24.47 -13.88
CA MET A 1 2.37 23.08 -13.52
C MET A 1 3.83 23.07 -13.08
N ASN A 2 4.10 22.63 -11.85
CA ASN A 2 5.45 22.46 -11.31
C ASN A 2 5.74 20.96 -11.05
N PHE A 3 6.97 20.62 -10.67
CA PHE A 3 7.36 19.22 -10.47
C PHE A 3 6.54 18.50 -9.38
N LYS A 4 6.06 19.21 -8.35
CA LYS A 4 5.21 18.62 -7.31
C LYS A 4 3.86 18.21 -7.86
N ASP A 5 3.33 18.94 -8.84
CA ASP A 5 2.06 18.60 -9.49
C ASP A 5 2.21 17.29 -10.29
N VAL A 6 3.34 17.09 -10.96
CA VAL A 6 3.66 15.84 -11.68
C VAL A 6 3.77 14.66 -10.72
N VAL A 7 4.50 14.83 -9.61
CA VAL A 7 4.62 13.78 -8.58
C VAL A 7 3.25 13.43 -7.97
N LYS A 8 2.41 14.42 -7.70
CA LYS A 8 1.04 14.19 -7.21
C LYS A 8 0.20 13.42 -8.22
N SER A 9 0.26 13.80 -9.50
CA SER A 9 -0.46 13.11 -10.58
C SER A 9 -0.09 11.63 -10.63
N ALA A 10 1.21 11.31 -10.58
CA ALA A 10 1.69 9.93 -10.60
C ALA A 10 1.23 9.12 -9.36
N LEU A 11 1.20 9.74 -8.18
CA LEU A 11 0.67 9.09 -6.97
C LEU A 11 -0.85 8.88 -7.03
N THR A 12 -1.58 9.79 -7.67
CA THR A 12 -3.03 9.67 -7.89
C THR A 12 -3.32 8.52 -8.86
N GLU A 13 -2.68 8.50 -10.03
CA GLU A 13 -2.84 7.45 -11.04
C GLU A 13 -2.50 6.06 -10.46
N TYR A 14 -1.39 5.95 -9.73
CA TYR A 14 -1.03 4.71 -9.03
C TYR A 14 -2.11 4.22 -8.05
N MET A 15 -2.76 5.13 -7.31
CA MET A 15 -3.82 4.78 -6.38
C MET A 15 -5.11 4.38 -7.11
N GLU A 16 -5.42 5.04 -8.22
CA GLU A 16 -6.57 4.70 -9.09
C GLU A 16 -6.38 3.30 -9.68
N ASP A 17 -5.23 3.03 -10.29
CA ASP A 17 -4.89 1.71 -10.85
C ASP A 17 -4.95 0.60 -9.79
N LEU A 18 -4.48 0.87 -8.57
CA LEU A 18 -4.57 -0.09 -7.46
C LEU A 18 -6.02 -0.38 -7.08
N ASN A 19 -6.88 0.64 -7.03
CA ASN A 19 -8.30 0.44 -6.73
C ASN A 19 -8.99 -0.36 -7.83
N ASP A 20 -8.72 -0.04 -9.09
CA ASP A 20 -9.28 -0.75 -10.26
C ASP A 20 -8.83 -2.21 -10.26
N ALA A 21 -7.56 -2.50 -9.93
CA ALA A 21 -7.04 -3.87 -9.83
C ALA A 21 -7.67 -4.69 -8.71
N LEU A 22 -8.20 -4.04 -7.66
CA LEU A 22 -8.86 -4.69 -6.53
C LEU A 22 -10.39 -4.74 -6.67
N GLU A 23 -10.95 -3.98 -7.61
CA GLU A 23 -12.39 -3.88 -7.81
C GLU A 23 -12.99 -5.25 -8.18
N GLY A 24 -14.11 -5.60 -7.53
CA GLY A 24 -14.82 -6.85 -7.81
C GLY A 24 -14.20 -8.12 -7.20
N LEU A 25 -12.98 -8.08 -6.68
CA LEU A 25 -12.34 -9.26 -6.08
C LEU A 25 -13.01 -9.68 -4.77
N THR A 26 -13.39 -10.95 -4.68
CA THR A 26 -13.90 -11.56 -3.45
C THR A 26 -12.77 -11.77 -2.43
N PRO A 27 -13.09 -11.91 -1.13
CA PRO A 27 -12.09 -12.23 -0.12
C PRO A 27 -11.30 -13.52 -0.40
N ALA A 28 -11.94 -14.53 -1.00
CA ALA A 28 -11.27 -15.78 -1.35
C ALA A 28 -10.22 -15.58 -2.44
N GLU A 29 -10.56 -14.81 -3.48
CA GLU A 29 -9.64 -14.46 -4.57
C GLU A 29 -8.47 -13.62 -4.06
N ARG A 30 -8.71 -12.65 -3.16
CA ARG A 30 -7.62 -11.84 -2.59
C ARG A 30 -6.65 -12.62 -1.70
N ARG A 31 -7.10 -13.74 -1.15
CA ARG A 31 -6.31 -14.66 -0.31
C ARG A 31 -5.82 -15.88 -1.09
N PHE A 32 -6.16 -16.01 -2.37
CA PHE A 32 -5.68 -17.09 -3.21
C PHE A 32 -4.17 -16.96 -3.40
N GLN A 33 -3.49 -18.08 -3.24
CA GLN A 33 -2.04 -18.19 -3.37
C GLN A 33 -1.73 -19.31 -4.39
N PRO A 34 -1.26 -18.97 -5.60
CA PRO A 34 -1.10 -19.95 -6.68
C PRO A 34 0.03 -20.96 -6.43
N ALA A 35 1.04 -20.57 -5.65
CA ALA A 35 2.17 -21.41 -5.28
C ALA A 35 2.78 -20.97 -3.93
N PRO A 36 3.48 -21.84 -3.17
CA PRO A 36 4.01 -21.54 -1.85
C PRO A 36 4.95 -20.32 -1.78
N GLU A 37 5.64 -20.00 -2.88
CA GLU A 37 6.55 -18.86 -3.03
C GLU A 37 5.84 -17.56 -3.41
N CYS A 38 4.59 -17.62 -3.87
CA CYS A 38 3.81 -16.45 -4.25
C CYS A 38 3.14 -15.83 -3.02
N ASN A 39 3.11 -14.49 -2.97
CA ASN A 39 2.27 -13.79 -2.01
C ASN A 39 0.83 -13.70 -2.55
N HIS A 40 -0.15 -13.81 -1.66
CA HIS A 40 -1.54 -13.48 -2.00
C HIS A 40 -1.73 -11.95 -2.11
N ILE A 41 -2.81 -11.52 -2.78
CA ILE A 41 -3.05 -10.11 -3.12
C ILE A 41 -3.06 -9.22 -1.86
N ASP A 42 -3.79 -9.62 -0.80
CA ASP A 42 -3.84 -8.81 0.44
C ASP A 42 -2.45 -8.56 1.06
N PHE A 43 -1.50 -9.51 0.92
CA PHE A 43 -0.14 -9.33 1.43
C PHE A 43 0.60 -8.30 0.60
N THR A 44 0.47 -8.35 -0.73
CA THR A 44 1.08 -7.37 -1.63
C THR A 44 0.58 -5.96 -1.33
N VAL A 45 -0.74 -5.77 -1.20
CA VAL A 45 -1.34 -4.47 -0.85
C VAL A 45 -0.86 -3.99 0.52
N TRP A 46 -0.83 -4.87 1.52
CA TRP A 46 -0.26 -4.55 2.83
C TRP A 46 1.21 -4.14 2.73
N HIS A 47 2.02 -4.87 1.96
CA HIS A 47 3.44 -4.60 1.79
C HIS A 47 3.67 -3.23 1.13
N MET A 48 2.92 -2.89 0.09
CA MET A 48 2.95 -1.58 -0.56
C MET A 48 2.73 -0.45 0.46
N ALA A 49 1.66 -0.54 1.25
CA ALA A 49 1.35 0.45 2.28
C ALA A 49 2.44 0.54 3.36
N ARG A 50 3.08 -0.57 3.74
CA ARG A 50 4.19 -0.58 4.71
C ARG A 50 5.44 0.11 4.18
N VAL A 51 5.77 -0.10 2.90
CA VAL A 51 6.93 0.54 2.26
C VAL A 51 6.69 2.04 2.13
N GLU A 52 5.52 2.46 1.67
CA GLU A 52 5.15 3.87 1.55
C GLU A 52 5.17 4.60 2.90
N ASP A 53 4.58 4.01 3.93
CA ASP A 53 4.60 4.55 5.30
C ASP A 53 6.04 4.71 5.81
N SER A 54 6.92 3.76 5.51
CA SER A 54 8.34 3.86 5.87
C SER A 54 9.07 4.98 5.14
N ILE A 55 8.80 5.18 3.85
CA ILE A 55 9.47 6.22 3.08
C ILE A 55 8.96 7.58 3.53
N VAL A 56 7.64 7.78 3.56
CA VAL A 56 7.04 9.09 3.84
C VAL A 56 7.20 9.48 5.30
N ASN A 57 6.72 8.65 6.24
CA ASN A 57 6.64 9.09 7.63
C ASN A 57 7.98 8.91 8.35
N ARG A 58 8.68 7.80 8.13
CA ARG A 58 9.97 7.59 8.81
C ARG A 58 11.13 8.29 8.13
N ARG A 59 11.30 8.17 6.81
CA ARG A 59 12.49 8.73 6.13
C ARG A 59 12.34 10.22 5.81
N LEU A 60 11.27 10.62 5.13
CA LEU A 60 11.12 12.00 4.66
C LEU A 60 10.66 12.96 5.77
N ARG A 61 9.80 12.49 6.68
CA ARG A 61 9.27 13.30 7.79
C ARG A 61 9.99 13.11 9.12
N HIS A 62 10.92 12.15 9.20
CA HIS A 62 11.63 11.79 10.45
C HIS A 62 10.70 11.51 11.64
N GLY A 63 9.49 11.00 11.36
CA GLY A 63 8.46 10.68 12.35
C GLY A 63 8.26 9.17 12.53
N THR A 64 7.27 8.81 13.33
CA THR A 64 6.86 7.42 13.55
C THR A 64 6.02 6.91 12.38
N HIS A 65 6.13 5.62 12.07
CA HIS A 65 5.24 4.93 11.15
C HIS A 65 3.77 5.12 11.56
N ILE A 66 2.88 5.42 10.60
CA ILE A 66 1.43 5.43 10.83
C ILE A 66 0.97 4.08 11.38
N TRP A 67 1.59 2.99 10.91
CA TRP A 67 1.33 1.63 11.40
C TRP A 67 1.43 1.50 12.93
N GLU A 68 2.44 2.13 13.52
CA GLU A 68 2.69 2.14 14.96
C GLU A 68 1.84 3.19 15.65
N ALA A 69 1.79 4.41 15.10
CA ALA A 69 1.04 5.52 15.67
C ALA A 69 -0.46 5.22 15.81
N ARG A 70 -1.04 4.49 14.86
CA ARG A 70 -2.45 4.06 14.87
C ARG A 70 -2.68 2.68 15.48
N ARG A 71 -1.65 2.05 16.06
CA ARG A 71 -1.70 0.71 16.65
C ARG A 71 -2.24 -0.37 15.71
N LEU A 72 -2.08 -0.20 14.39
CA LEU A 72 -2.50 -1.18 13.40
C LEU A 72 -1.70 -2.48 13.53
N ALA A 73 -0.45 -2.38 13.99
CA ALA A 73 0.38 -3.52 14.35
C ALA A 73 -0.23 -4.48 15.38
N ARG A 74 -1.14 -3.99 16.25
CA ARG A 74 -1.76 -4.82 17.30
C ARG A 74 -3.03 -5.54 16.84
N LYS A 75 -3.52 -5.21 15.64
CA LYS A 75 -4.76 -5.75 15.06
C LYS A 75 -4.51 -6.67 13.86
N ALA A 76 -3.24 -6.84 13.48
CA ALA A 76 -2.80 -7.66 12.36
C ALA A 76 -2.42 -9.07 12.84
#